data_AF-A0A5Q0TTN0-F1
#
_entry.id   AF-A0A5Q0TTN0-F1
#
_cell.length_a   1.000
_cell.length_b   1.000
_cell.length_c   1.000
_cell.angle_alpha   90.00
_cell.angle_beta   90.00
_cell.angle_gamma   90.00
#
_symmetry.space_group_name_H-M   'P 1'
#
loop_
_entity.id
_entity.type
_entity.pdbx_description
1 polymer ?
#
loop_
_entity_poly.entity_id
_entity_poly.type
_entity_poly.pdbx_seq_one_letter_code
_entity_poly.pdbx_strand_id
1 'polypeptide(L)' 'MSGQRYKRSRLDIELEILSACRSPMKKTPLMYKARLSFELARKYLGDLQERNLLYYMD' A
#
# COMPACT_ATOMS: atom_id res chain seq x y z
N MET A 1 21.38 -21.95 2.88
CA MET A 1 20.08 -21.38 2.48
C MET A 1 20.33 -20.01 1.89
N SER A 2 20.29 -19.89 0.56
CA SER A 2 20.50 -18.62 -0.14
C SER A 2 19.29 -17.72 0.11
N GLY A 3 19.49 -16.61 0.84
CA GLY A 3 18.45 -15.61 1.10
C GLY A 3 18.08 -14.88 -0.18
N GLN A 4 17.20 -15.47 -0.99
CA GLN A 4 16.64 -14.80 -2.16
C GLN A 4 15.74 -13.68 -1.66
N ARG A 5 16.15 -12.43 -1.91
CA ARG A 5 15.38 -11.23 -1.54
C ARG A 5 14.09 -11.21 -2.37
N TYR A 6 12.99 -11.70 -1.80
CA TYR A 6 11.69 -11.68 -2.45
C TYR A 6 11.32 -10.23 -2.80
N LYS A 7 11.32 -9.90 -4.10
CA LYS A 7 10.80 -8.63 -4.56
C LYS A 7 9.28 -8.74 -4.52
N ARG A 8 8.65 -7.88 -3.72
CA ARG A 8 7.19 -7.78 -3.67
C ARG A 8 6.66 -7.47 -5.07
N SER A 9 5.69 -8.26 -5.51
CA SER A 9 4.93 -7.98 -6.72
C SER A 9 3.99 -6.79 -6.50
N ARG A 10 3.39 -6.32 -7.60
CA ARG A 10 2.34 -5.30 -7.55
C ARG A 10 1.17 -5.75 -6.66
N LEU A 11 0.72 -7.00 -6.81
CA LEU A 11 -0.39 -7.57 -6.04
C LEU A 11 -0.04 -7.68 -4.55
N ASP A 12 1.19 -8.04 -4.21
CA ASP A 12 1.64 -8.08 -2.81
C ASP A 12 1.51 -6.70 -2.15
N ILE A 13 1.92 -5.64 -2.86
CA ILE A 13 1.83 -4.26 -2.38
C ILE A 13 0.37 -3.82 -2.24
N GLU A 14 -0.46 -4.05 -3.26
CA GLU A 14 -1.88 -3.70 -3.22
C GLU A 14 -2.59 -4.42 -2.05
N LEU A 15 -2.32 -5.71 -1.85
CA LEU A 15 -2.87 -6.50 -0.75
C LEU A 15 -2.44 -5.95 0.61
N GLU A 16 -1.17 -5.57 0.78
CA GLU A 16 -0.65 -4.98 2.02
C GLU A 16 -1.34 -3.65 2.35
N ILE A 17 -1.50 -2.78 1.35
CA ILE A 17 -2.18 -1.49 1.49
C ILE A 17 -3.64 -1.70 1.90
N LEU A 18 -4.39 -2.51 1.13
CA LEU A 18 -5.81 -2.76 1.38
C LEU A 18 -6.02 -3.43 2.74
N SER A 19 -5.13 -4.36 3.12
CA SER A 19 -5.17 -5.02 4.43
C SER A 19 -4.95 -4.04 5.58
N ALA A 20 -4.05 -3.06 5.41
CA ALA A 20 -3.80 -2.01 6.39
C ALA A 20 -4.95 -1.01 6.50
N CYS A 21 -5.65 -0.75 5.39
CA CYS A 21 -6.81 0.15 5.31
C CYS A 21 -8.16 -0.50 5.69
N ARG A 22 -8.18 -1.76 6.18
CA ARG A 22 -9.39 -2.36 6.77
C ARG A 22 -9.95 -1.57 7.95
N SER A 23 -9.10 -0.74 8.57
CA SER A 23 -9.52 0.32 9.48
C SER A 23 -9.04 1.66 8.92
N PRO A 24 -9.77 2.77 9.17
CA PRO A 24 -9.34 4.10 8.78
C PRO A 24 -7.90 4.37 9.25
N MET A 25 -7.04 4.79 8.33
CA MET A 25 -5.61 4.97 8.60
C MET A 25 -5.07 6.20 7.91
N LYS A 26 -4.22 6.95 8.63
CA LYS A 26 -3.49 8.07 8.05
C LYS A 26 -2.39 7.59 7.10
N LYS A 27 -2.08 8.40 6.09
CA LYS A 27 -1.10 8.07 5.03
C LYS A 27 0.30 7.73 5.57
N THR A 28 0.79 8.44 6.58
CA THR A 28 2.13 8.20 7.15
C THR A 28 2.24 6.84 7.85
N PRO A 29 1.36 6.46 8.80
CA PRO A 29 1.32 5.10 9.35
C PRO A 29 1.21 3.99 8.29
N LEU A 30 0.40 4.22 7.25
CA LEU A 30 0.23 3.28 6.14
C LEU A 30 1.54 3.04 5.40
N MET A 31 2.28 4.12 5.08
CA MET A 31 3.57 4.01 4.40
C MET A 31 4.56 3.16 5.18
N TYR A 32 4.66 3.34 6.50
CA TYR A 32 5.54 2.53 7.34
C TYR A 32 5.09 1.07 7.38
N LYS A 33 3.78 0.81 7.55
CA LYS A 33 3.24 -0.55 7.61
C LYS A 33 3.41 -1.31 6.29
N ALA A 34 3.08 -0.69 5.17
CA ALA A 34 3.22 -1.25 3.83
C ALA A 34 4.65 -1.08 3.27
N ARG A 35 5.61 -0.59 4.06
CA ARG A 35 7.02 -0.38 3.67
C ARG A 35 7.15 0.32 2.31
N LEU A 36 6.40 1.40 2.12
CA LEU A 36 6.36 2.16 0.88
C LEU A 36 7.16 3.45 1.02
N SER A 37 7.89 3.82 -0.03
CA SER A 37 8.34 5.20 -0.19
C SER A 37 7.13 6.10 -0.42
N PHE A 38 7.33 7.42 -0.24
CA PHE A 38 6.27 8.39 -0.49
C PHE A 38 5.74 8.32 -1.93
N GLU A 39 6.64 8.19 -2.90
CA GLU A 39 6.30 8.09 -4.32
C GLU A 39 5.50 6.83 -4.64
N LEU A 40 5.91 5.67 -4.11
CA LEU A 40 5.17 4.42 -4.29
C LEU A 40 3.80 4.49 -3.63
N ALA A 41 3.72 5.02 -2.40
CA ALA A 41 2.44 5.20 -1.74
C ALA A 41 1.53 6.12 -2.54
N ARG A 42 2.04 7.23 -3.08
CA ARG A 42 1.25 8.13 -3.94
C ARG A 42 0.73 7.40 -5.19
N LYS A 43 1.58 6.64 -5.87
CA LYS A 43 1.21 5.86 -7.05
C LYS A 43 0.12 4.83 -6.73
N TYR A 44 0.39 3.92 -5.79
CA TYR A 44 -0.52 2.84 -5.48
C TYR A 44 -1.84 3.33 -4.87
N LEU A 45 -1.81 4.37 -4.02
CA LEU A 45 -3.05 4.93 -3.48
C LEU A 45 -3.89 5.60 -4.57
N GLY A 46 -3.26 6.29 -5.54
CA GLY A 46 -3.94 6.83 -6.70
C GLY A 46 -4.60 5.72 -7.53
N ASP A 47 -3.81 4.72 -7.94
CA ASP A 47 -4.28 3.59 -8.73
C ASP A 47 -5.46 2.86 -8.04
N LEU A 48 -5.40 2.67 -6.72
CA LEU A 48 -6.45 2.00 -5.96
C LEU A 48 -7.70 2.87 -5.79
N GLN A 49 -7.55 4.19 -5.65
CA GLN A 49 -8.68 5.12 -5.60
C GLN A 49 -9.39 5.22 -6.95
N GLU A 50 -8.64 5.32 -8.06
CA GLU A 50 -9.20 5.34 -9.42
C GLU A 50 -10.02 4.08 -9.73
N ARG A 51 -9.61 2.95 -9.14
CA ARG A 51 -10.31 1.66 -9.22
C ARG A 51 -11.43 1.49 -8.20
N ASN A 52 -11.75 2.51 -7.41
CA ASN A 52 -12.78 2.46 -6.35
C ASN A 52 -12.52 1.40 -5.27
N LEU A 53 -11.25 1.09 -4.98
CA LEU A 53 -10.83 0.13 -3.95
C LEU A 53 -10.46 0.80 -2.62
N LEU A 54 -10.22 2.11 -2.64
CA LEU A 54 -9.92 2.93 -1.46
C LEU A 54 -10.56 4.31 -1.59
N TYR A 55 -10.91 4.89 -0.45
CA TYR A 55 -11.51 6.22 -0.35
C TYR A 55 -10.81 7.01 0.76
N TYR A 56 -10.67 8.31 0.57
CA TYR A 56 -10.28 9.24 1.63
C TYR A 56 -11.54 9.66 2.39
N MET A 57 -11.44 9.70 3.71
CA MET A 57 -12.46 10.29 4.57
C MET A 57 -12.06 11.74 4.82
N ASP A 58 -12.98 12.67 4.55
CA ASP A 58 -12.85 14.10 4.88
C ASP A 58 -13.06 14.36 6.38
#